data_AF-A0A8S3ZT34-F1
#
_entry.id   AF-A0A8S3ZT34-F1
#
_cell.length_a   1.000
_cell.length_b   1.000
_cell.length_c   1.000
_cell.angle_alpha   90.00
_cell.angle_beta   90.00
_cell.angle_gamma   90.00
#
_symmetry.space_group_name_H-M   'P 1'
#
loop_
_entity.id
_entity.type
_entity.pdbx_description
1 polymer ?
#
loop_
_entity_poly.entity_id
_entity_poly.type
_entity_poly.pdbx_seq_one_letter_code
_entity_poly.pdbx_strand_id
1 'polypeptide(L)'
;GGVLAGDVTDVLLLDVTPLSLGIETLGGVFTKLINRNTTIPTKKSQVFSTAADGQTQVEIKVFQGEREMAANNKLLGQFTL
;
A
#
# COMPACT_ATOMS: atom_id res chain seq x y z
N GLY A 1 -25.22 19.12 -39.80
CA GLY A 1 -25.39 17.82 -39.12
C GLY A 1 -24.10 17.05 -39.23
N GLY A 2 -23.67 16.40 -38.15
CA GLY A 2 -22.56 15.43 -38.21
C GLY A 2 -21.49 15.44 -37.11
N VAL A 3 -21.71 16.06 -35.94
CA VAL A 3 -20.72 16.04 -34.82
C VAL A 3 -21.33 15.93 -33.41
N LEU A 4 -22.57 15.46 -33.27
CA LEU A 4 -23.25 15.31 -31.95
C LEU A 4 -23.63 13.86 -31.59
N ALA A 5 -22.89 12.87 -32.10
CA ALA A 5 -23.15 11.45 -31.82
C ALA A 5 -21.87 10.59 -31.84
N GLY A 6 -20.75 11.15 -31.38
CA GLY A 6 -19.56 10.35 -31.09
C GLY A 6 -19.52 10.14 -29.60
N ASP A 7 -19.94 8.96 -29.13
CA ASP A 7 -19.52 8.46 -27.81
C ASP A 7 -18.00 8.61 -27.77
N VAL A 8 -17.54 9.66 -27.09
CA VAL A 8 -16.17 9.73 -26.66
C VAL A 8 -16.08 8.57 -25.67
N THR A 9 -15.55 7.43 -26.10
CA THR A 9 -14.99 6.48 -25.14
C THR A 9 -13.80 7.21 -24.55
N ASP A 10 -14.09 8.10 -23.59
CA ASP A 10 -13.11 8.77 -22.76
C ASP A 10 -12.24 7.64 -22.23
N VAL A 11 -11.01 7.59 -22.72
CA VAL A 11 -10.00 6.69 -22.20
C VAL A 11 -9.76 7.17 -20.78
N LEU A 12 -10.48 6.57 -19.84
CA LEU A 12 -10.28 6.79 -18.43
C LEU A 12 -8.92 6.18 -18.11
N LEU A 13 -7.90 7.04 -18.04
CA LEU A 13 -6.60 6.67 -17.51
C LEU A 13 -6.79 6.41 -16.02
N LEU A 14 -6.97 5.13 -15.68
CA LEU A 14 -7.03 4.69 -14.30
C LEU A 14 -5.59 4.48 -13.83
N ASP A 15 -5.07 5.46 -13.09
CA ASP A 15 -3.82 5.27 -12.41
C ASP A 15 -4.00 4.21 -11.32
N VAL A 16 -3.07 3.24 -11.27
CA VAL A 16 -3.10 2.13 -10.32
C VAL A 16 -1.75 1.96 -9.65
N THR A 17 -1.76 1.45 -8.42
CA THR A 17 -0.52 1.11 -7.70
C THR A 17 0.21 -0.05 -8.42
N PRO A 18 1.52 0.09 -8.75
CA PRO A 18 2.23 -0.96 -9.48
C PRO A 18 2.53 -2.21 -8.63
N LEU A 19 2.66 -2.04 -7.32
CA LEU A 19 2.99 -3.10 -6.35
C LEU A 19 2.20 -2.90 -5.06
N SER A 20 2.02 -3.98 -4.30
CA SER A 20 1.41 -3.88 -2.98
C SER A 20 2.29 -3.07 -2.02
N LEU A 21 1.64 -2.24 -1.21
CA LEU A 21 2.22 -1.43 -0.16
C LEU A 21 1.74 -1.96 1.19
N GLY A 22 2.65 -2.01 2.14
CA GLY A 22 2.35 -2.55 3.45
C GLY A 22 3.40 -2.17 4.47
N ILE A 23 3.25 -2.72 5.68
CA ILE A 23 4.20 -2.52 6.76
C ILE A 23 4.73 -3.85 7.26
N GLU A 24 5.89 -3.82 7.90
CA GLU A 24 6.40 -4.95 8.66
C GLU A 24 5.67 -5.06 10.01
N THR A 25 5.24 -6.28 10.33
CA THR A 25 4.66 -6.65 11.62
C THR A 25 5.59 -7.60 12.38
N LEU A 26 5.25 -7.91 13.63
CA LEU A 26 6.07 -8.80 14.45
C LEU A 26 6.29 -10.16 13.75
N GLY A 27 7.53 -10.64 13.81
CA GLY A 27 7.96 -11.85 13.10
C GLY A 27 8.54 -11.59 11.71
N GLY A 28 8.73 -10.32 11.32
CA GLY A 28 9.28 -9.96 10.01
C GLY A 28 8.29 -10.21 8.86
N VAL A 29 7.00 -10.32 9.19
CA VAL A 29 5.92 -10.59 8.24
C VAL A 29 5.46 -9.29 7.60
N PHE A 30 5.36 -9.29 6.27
CA PHE A 30 4.83 -8.16 5.52
C PHE A 30 3.31 -8.21 5.48
N THR A 31 2.67 -7.24 6.14
CA THR A 31 1.23 -7.07 6.09
C THR A 31 0.88 -6.04 5.03
N LYS A 32 0.23 -6.50 3.96
CA LYS A 32 -0.23 -5.65 2.85
C LYS A 32 -1.42 -4.81 3.30
N LEU A 33 -1.33 -3.49 3.17
CA LEU A 33 -2.44 -2.55 3.42
C LEU A 33 -3.15 -2.19 2.10
N ILE A 34 -2.38 -1.90 1.06
CA ILE A 34 -2.88 -1.55 -0.28
C ILE A 34 -2.33 -2.58 -1.25
N ASN A 35 -3.21 -3.29 -1.95
CA ASN A 35 -2.80 -4.31 -2.91
C ASN A 35 -2.32 -3.67 -4.22
N ARG A 36 -1.52 -4.41 -5.00
CA ARG A 36 -1.20 -4.04 -6.38
C ARG A 36 -2.46 -3.84 -7.21
N ASN A 37 -2.37 -3.01 -8.24
CA ASN A 37 -3.47 -2.66 -9.13
C ASN A 37 -4.65 -1.99 -8.43
N THR A 38 -4.44 -1.36 -7.26
CA THR A 38 -5.49 -0.56 -6.61
C THR A 38 -5.54 0.80 -7.28
N THR A 39 -6.73 1.25 -7.69
CA THR A 39 -6.94 2.57 -8.29
C THR A 39 -6.52 3.69 -7.34
N ILE A 40 -5.68 4.62 -7.80
CA ILE A 40 -5.31 5.82 -7.07
C ILE A 40 -6.16 7.01 -7.56
N PRO A 41 -6.56 7.93 -6.66
CA PRO A 41 -6.19 8.05 -5.25
C PRO A 41 -6.93 7.06 -4.33
N THR A 42 -6.21 6.40 -3.42
CA THR A 42 -6.77 5.49 -2.40
C THR A 42 -6.22 5.79 -1.02
N LYS A 43 -7.00 5.49 0.02
CA LYS A 43 -6.60 5.61 1.43
C LYS A 43 -6.99 4.33 2.16
N LYS A 44 -6.05 3.77 2.92
CA LYS A 44 -6.30 2.64 3.80
C LYS A 44 -5.79 2.97 5.19
N SER A 45 -6.64 2.74 6.19
CA SER A 45 -6.29 2.85 7.59
C SER A 45 -6.46 1.49 8.24
N GLN A 46 -5.49 1.09 9.06
CA GLN A 46 -5.55 -0.13 9.85
C GLN A 46 -4.94 0.16 11.20
N VAL A 47 -5.62 -0.30 12.25
CA VAL A 47 -5.15 -0.16 13.63
C VAL A 47 -4.19 -1.31 13.91
N PHE A 48 -2.99 -0.95 14.37
CA PHE A 48 -1.99 -1.90 14.83
C PHE A 48 -1.77 -1.68 16.33
N SER A 49 -1.41 -2.75 17.02
CA SER A 49 -1.05 -2.72 18.43
C SER A 49 0.40 -3.15 18.62
N THR A 50 0.99 -2.72 19.72
CA THR A 50 2.33 -3.12 20.14
C THR A 50 2.39 -4.63 20.28
N ALA A 51 3.53 -5.19 19.90
CA ALA A 51 3.70 -6.63 19.84
C ALA A 51 4.28 -7.21 21.15
N ALA A 52 4.69 -6.35 22.08
CA ALA A 52 5.12 -6.70 23.42
C ALA A 52 4.57 -5.71 24.46
N ASP A 53 4.22 -6.22 25.64
CA ASP A 53 3.79 -5.40 26.77
C ASP A 53 4.95 -4.51 27.25
N GLY A 54 4.69 -3.21 27.42
CA GLY A 54 5.72 -2.24 27.81
C GLY A 54 6.59 -1.72 26.67
N GLN A 55 6.23 -1.99 25.41
CA GLN A 55 6.90 -1.39 24.25
C GLN A 55 6.69 0.15 24.26
N THR A 56 7.74 0.89 24.63
CA THR A 56 7.74 2.35 24.72
C THR A 56 7.93 3.07 23.39
N GLN A 57 8.39 2.36 22.36
CA GLN A 57 8.59 2.88 21.00
C GLN A 57 8.11 1.89 19.95
N VAL A 58 7.42 2.39 18.94
CA VAL A 58 6.93 1.59 17.80
C VAL A 58 7.70 1.99 16.55
N GLU A 59 8.37 1.01 15.94
CA GLU A 59 9.02 1.19 14.65
C GLU A 59 8.09 0.70 13.53
N ILE A 60 7.65 1.62 12.68
CA ILE A 60 6.81 1.35 11.52
C ILE A 60 7.69 1.41 10.29
N LYS A 61 8.03 0.24 9.75
CA LYS A 61 8.75 0.13 8.47
C LYS A 61 7.76 -0.12 7.35
N VAL A 62 7.77 0.76 6.35
CA VAL A 62 6.91 0.69 5.17
C VAL A 62 7.67 0.00 4.04
N PHE A 63 7.06 -1.01 3.45
CA PHE A 63 7.64 -1.77 2.34
C PHE A 63 6.72 -1.81 1.13
N GLN A 64 7.34 -1.99 -0.04
CA GLN A 64 6.68 -2.24 -1.31
C GLN A 64 7.13 -3.60 -1.85
N GLY A 65 6.18 -4.47 -2.16
CA GLY A 65 6.46 -5.77 -2.75
C GLY A 65 5.32 -6.77 -2.57
N GLU A 66 5.53 -7.98 -3.09
CA GLU A 66 4.52 -9.05 -3.06
C GLU A 66 4.90 -10.21 -2.15
N ARG A 67 6.09 -10.20 -1.56
CA ARG A 67 6.62 -11.29 -0.74
C ARG A 67 6.00 -11.26 0.65
N GLU A 68 5.87 -12.43 1.26
CA GLU A 68 5.28 -12.59 2.59
C GLU A 68 6.21 -12.10 3.72
N MET A 69 7.53 -12.15 3.48
CA MET A 69 8.55 -11.67 4.42
C MET A 69 9.00 -10.26 4.06
N ALA A 70 9.03 -9.36 5.05
CA ALA A 70 9.42 -7.96 4.89
C ALA A 70 10.86 -7.81 4.36
N ALA A 71 11.78 -8.67 4.79
CA ALA A 71 13.18 -8.68 4.36
C ALA A 71 13.36 -8.90 2.84
N ASN A 72 12.40 -9.53 2.17
CA ASN A 72 12.43 -9.79 0.73
C ASN A 72 11.72 -8.72 -0.09
N ASN A 73 11.13 -7.70 0.56
CA ASN A 73 10.46 -6.58 -0.08
C ASN A 73 11.33 -5.33 -0.03
N LYS A 74 10.97 -4.33 -0.84
CA LYS A 74 11.71 -3.08 -0.90
C LYS A 74 11.27 -2.15 0.22
N LEU A 75 12.19 -1.77 1.11
CA LEU A 75 11.94 -0.74 2.12
C LEU A 75 11.74 0.61 1.42
N LEU A 76 10.62 1.28 1.71
CA LEU A 76 10.33 2.63 1.24
C LEU A 76 10.67 3.68 2.30
N GLY A 77 10.52 3.35 3.58
CA GLY A 77 10.81 4.26 4.67
C GLY A 77 10.55 3.60 6.03
N GLN A 78 11.06 4.25 7.08
CA GLN A 78 10.86 3.84 8.46
C GLN A 78 10.47 5.04 9.30
N PHE A 79 9.56 4.84 10.24
CA PHE A 79 9.06 5.86 11.14
C PHE A 79 9.10 5.30 12.56
N THR A 80 9.64 6.05 13.50
CA THR A 80 9.64 5.70 14.92
C THR A 80 8.66 6.61 15.64
N LEU A 81 7.72 6.02 16.37
CA LEU A 81 6.74 6.71 17.21
C LEU A 81 7.00 6.44 18.69
#